data_AF-A0A7J8M9M4-F1
#
_entry.id   AF-A0A7J8M9M4-F1
#
_cell.length_a   1.000
_cell.length_b   1.000
_cell.length_c   1.000
_cell.angle_alpha   90.00
_cell.angle_beta   90.00
_cell.angle_gamma   90.00
#
_symmetry.space_group_name_H-M   'P 1'
#
loop_
_entity.id
_entity.type
_entity.pdbx_description
1 polymer ?
#
loop_
_entity_poly.entity_id
_entity_poly.type
_entity_poly.pdbx_seq_one_letter_code
_entity_poly.pdbx_strand_id
1 'polypeptide(L)' 'MAEQCGRQVGGALCPNDLCCSQYGWCGNTDDYCSPAKNCQSNCRSGPPPPTGEGA' A
#
# COMPACT_ATOMS: atom_id res chain seq x y z
N MET A 1 -9.35 -16.30 -0.87
CA MET A 1 -9.73 -14.93 -1.27
C MET A 1 -8.46 -14.09 -1.31
N ALA A 2 -8.35 -13.17 -2.25
CA ALA A 2 -7.43 -12.04 -2.09
C ALA A 2 -8.25 -10.92 -1.41
N GLU A 3 -7.70 -10.33 -0.37
CA GLU A 3 -8.40 -9.28 0.37
C GLU A 3 -8.31 -7.98 -0.44
N GLN A 4 -9.46 -7.36 -0.69
CA GLN A 4 -9.51 -6.08 -1.40
C GLN A 4 -9.27 -4.94 -0.42
N CYS A 5 -8.56 -3.91 -0.87
CA CYS A 5 -8.15 -2.79 -0.05
C CYS A 5 -8.12 -1.49 -0.85
N GLY A 6 -7.87 -0.40 -0.12
CA GLY A 6 -7.65 0.91 -0.71
C GLY A 6 -8.93 1.57 -1.17
N ARG A 7 -8.79 2.62 -1.98
CA ARG A 7 -9.91 3.50 -2.38
C ARG A 7 -11.06 2.78 -3.09
N GLN A 8 -10.78 1.61 -3.67
CA GLN A 8 -11.77 0.83 -4.42
C GLN A 8 -12.85 0.21 -3.52
N VAL A 9 -12.51 -0.04 -2.26
CA VAL A 9 -13.42 -0.55 -1.23
C VAL A 9 -13.60 0.46 -0.10
N GLY A 10 -13.53 1.76 -0.42
CA GLY A 10 -13.76 2.84 0.54
C GLY A 10 -12.58 3.12 1.47
N GLY A 11 -11.35 2.79 1.05
CA GLY A 11 -10.15 2.96 1.88
C GLY A 11 -9.94 1.81 2.86
N ALA A 12 -10.49 0.63 2.60
CA ALA A 12 -10.29 -0.52 3.49
C ALA A 12 -8.81 -0.88 3.59
N LEU A 13 -8.36 -1.19 4.79
CA LEU A 13 -7.00 -1.63 5.04
C LEU A 13 -6.92 -3.15 4.96
N CYS A 14 -5.74 -3.64 4.60
CA CYS A 14 -5.51 -5.06 4.57
C CYS A 14 -5.37 -5.64 5.98
N PRO A 15 -5.93 -6.84 6.24
CA PRO A 15 -5.66 -7.57 7.47
C PRO A 15 -4.21 -8.06 7.53
N ASN A 16 -3.66 -8.25 8.73
CA ASN A 16 -2.28 -8.70 9.00
C ASN A 16 -1.17 -7.72 8.54
N ASP A 17 -1.45 -6.41 8.54
CA ASP A 17 -0.49 -5.38 8.11
C ASP A 17 0.08 -5.63 6.71
N LEU A 18 -0.72 -6.28 5.85
CA LEU A 18 -0.37 -6.46 4.44
C LEU A 18 -0.46 -5.11 3.72
N CYS A 19 0.32 -5.01 2.65
CA CYS A 19 0.37 -3.83 1.83
C CYS A 19 -0.77 -3.83 0.82
N CYS A 20 -1.34 -2.66 0.60
CA CYS A 20 -2.36 -2.46 -0.41
C CYS A 20 -1.72 -1.99 -1.71
N SER A 21 -1.75 -2.83 -2.74
CA SER A 21 -1.27 -2.45 -4.07
C SER A 21 -2.14 -1.36 -4.70
N GLN A 22 -1.64 -0.72 -5.75
CA GLN A 22 -2.41 0.24 -6.56
C GLN A 22 -3.72 -0.34 -7.11
N TYR A 23 -3.76 -1.66 -7.29
CA TYR A 23 -4.90 -2.41 -7.79
C TYR A 23 -5.89 -2.79 -6.69
N GLY A 24 -5.70 -2.33 -5.45
CA GLY A 24 -6.60 -2.58 -4.32
C GLY A 24 -6.61 -4.04 -3.90
N TRP A 25 -5.45 -4.68 -3.95
CA TRP A 25 -5.24 -6.03 -3.45
C TRP A 25 -4.20 -6.05 -2.36
N CYS A 26 -4.43 -6.90 -1.36
CA CYS A 26 -3.53 -7.11 -0.25
C CYS A 26 -2.44 -8.14 -0.56
N GLY A 27 -1.19 -7.77 -0.29
CA GLY A 27 -0.05 -8.66 -0.41
C GLY A 27 1.14 -8.16 0.41
N ASN A 28 2.13 -9.02 0.62
CA ASN A 28 3.35 -8.67 1.37
C ASN A 28 4.61 -8.60 0.49
N THR A 29 4.49 -8.81 -0.81
CA THR A 29 5.61 -8.74 -1.74
C THR A 29 5.86 -7.30 -2.17
N ASP A 30 7.06 -7.05 -2.73
CA ASP A 30 7.47 -5.71 -3.15
C ASP A 30 6.48 -5.08 -4.14
N ASP A 31 5.88 -5.86 -5.04
CA ASP A 31 4.90 -5.33 -6.00
C ASP A 31 3.64 -4.72 -5.35
N TYR A 32 3.29 -5.16 -4.13
CA TYR A 32 2.15 -4.68 -3.36
C TYR A 32 2.56 -3.61 -2.35
N CYS A 33 3.78 -3.73 -1.83
CA CYS A 33 4.33 -2.89 -0.79
C CYS A 33 5.13 -1.70 -1.28
N SER A 34 5.56 -1.70 -2.54
CA SER A 34 6.48 -0.70 -3.05
C SER A 34 5.75 0.61 -3.35
N PRO A 35 6.19 1.73 -2.78
CA PRO A 35 5.63 3.04 -3.11
C PRO A 35 5.86 3.39 -4.59
N ALA A 36 6.93 2.89 -5.22
CA ALA A 36 7.18 3.03 -6.65
C ALA A 36 6.12 2.33 -7.52
N LYS A 37 5.39 1.36 -6.96
CA LYS A 37 4.28 0.63 -7.59
C LYS A 37 2.92 1.21 -7.22
N ASN A 38 2.89 2.46 -6.76
CA ASN A 38 1.70 3.17 -6.28
C ASN A 38 0.94 2.41 -5.19
N CYS A 39 1.67 1.78 -4.27
CA CYS A 39 1.07 1.21 -3.07
C CYS A 39 0.20 2.27 -2.35
N GLN A 40 -1.01 1.89 -1.96
CA GLN A 40 -2.00 2.79 -1.38
C GLN A 40 -1.92 2.86 0.15
N SER A 41 -1.57 1.77 0.83
CA SER A 41 -1.61 1.66 2.30
C SER A 41 -0.68 0.56 2.81
N ASN A 42 -0.15 0.71 4.03
CA ASN A 42 0.83 -0.22 4.63
C ASN A 42 2.04 -0.50 3.73
N CYS A 43 2.43 0.47 2.92
CA CYS A 43 3.57 0.33 2.00
C CYS A 43 4.86 0.11 2.79
N ARG A 44 5.73 -0.77 2.30
CA ARG A 44 7.07 -0.95 2.88
C ARG A 44 7.88 0.30 2.53
N SER A 45 7.85 1.27 3.45
CA SER A 45 8.76 2.39 3.48
C SER A 45 10.16 1.87 3.80
N GLY A 46 10.89 1.39 2.81
CA GLY A 46 12.35 1.44 2.89
C GLY A 46 12.81 2.87 2.63
N PRO A 47 13.89 3.32 3.30
CA PRO A 47 13.93 4.21 4.48
C PRO A 47 12.97 5.42 4.41
N PRO A 48 12.82 6.25 5.47
CA PRO A 48 11.97 7.44 5.36
C PRO A 48 12.40 8.30 4.17
N PRO A 49 11.46 8.93 3.44
CA PRO A 49 11.84 9.98 2.51
C PRO A 49 12.62 11.03 3.31
N PRO A 50 13.76 11.56 2.83
CA PRO A 50 14.20 12.85 3.33
C PRO A 50 13.07 13.83 3.01
N THR A 51 12.32 14.21 4.03
CA THR A 51 11.45 15.39 4.13
C THR A 51 11.11 16.04 2.79
N GLY A 52 9.89 15.80 2.32
CA GLY A 52 9.35 16.48 1.15
C GLY A 52 7.84 16.56 1.27
N GLU A 53 7.38 17.45 2.15
CA GLU A 53 6.08 18.08 2.04
C GLU A 53 5.83 18.46 0.57
N GLY A 54 4.80 17.90 -0.03
CA GLY A 54 4.26 18.31 -1.32
C GLY A 54 2.81 18.70 -1.11
N ALA A 55 2.58 20.01 -1.14
CA ALA A 55 1.29 20.69 -1.03
C ALA A 55 0.27 20.26 -2.09
#